data_AF-A0AAD5DDE7-F1
#
_entry.id   AF-A0AAD5DDE7-F1
#
_cell.length_a   1.000
_cell.length_b   1.000
_cell.length_c   1.000
_cell.angle_alpha   90.00
_cell.angle_beta   90.00
_cell.angle_gamma   90.00
#
_symmetry.space_group_name_H-M   'P 1'
#
loop_
_entity.id
_entity.type
_entity.pdbx_description
1 polymer ?
#
loop_
_entity_poly.entity_id
_entity_poly.type
_entity_poly.pdbx_seq_one_letter_code
_entity_poly.pdbx_strand_id
1 'polypeptide(L)'
;MDVEQEQAAMVTTLDMMPAKKEELMSNAMKRTTEWIFSQKISSDVTIHVQGVSFSLHKFPLVSKCGYLKKLILNSKEADHAVKINNVPGGPEGFELAAKFQIWW
;
A
#
# COMPACT_ATOMS: atom_id res chain seq x y z
N MET A 1 66.18 -9.53 1.45
CA MET A 1 66.05 -8.18 2.00
C MET A 1 65.25 -7.39 0.98
N ASP A 2 64.26 -6.65 1.49
CA ASP A 2 63.43 -5.63 0.83
C ASP A 2 62.32 -6.17 -0.10
N VAL A 3 61.06 -6.35 0.36
CA VAL A 3 60.00 -5.39 0.78
C VAL A 3 59.10 -4.98 -0.41
N GLU A 4 57.80 -5.18 -0.19
CA GLU A 4 56.63 -4.95 -1.03
C GLU A 4 56.50 -3.52 -1.60
N GLN A 5 55.91 -3.35 -2.80
CA GLN A 5 54.64 -2.63 -2.98
C GLN A 5 54.15 -2.62 -4.44
N GLU A 6 52.91 -3.10 -4.60
CA GLU A 6 51.80 -2.50 -5.36
C GLU A 6 51.89 -2.29 -6.89
N GLN A 7 51.01 -2.96 -7.65
CA GLN A 7 49.80 -2.30 -8.14
C GLN A 7 48.71 -3.30 -8.56
N ALA A 8 47.52 -3.03 -8.04
CA ALA A 8 46.26 -3.72 -8.23
C ALA A 8 45.70 -3.64 -9.66
N ALA A 9 45.01 -4.70 -10.08
CA ALA A 9 43.58 -4.69 -10.40
C ALA A 9 43.19 -6.03 -11.03
N MET A 10 42.63 -6.94 -10.22
CA MET A 10 42.02 -8.18 -10.71
C MET A 10 40.55 -8.24 -10.31
N VAL A 11 39.76 -8.51 -11.34
CA VAL A 11 38.32 -8.71 -11.43
C VAL A 11 37.75 -9.55 -10.28
N THR A 12 36.50 -9.21 -9.92
CA THR A 12 35.40 -10.08 -9.45
C THR A 12 34.82 -9.57 -8.13
N THR A 13 33.52 -9.25 -8.15
CA THR A 13 32.51 -9.71 -7.17
C THR A 13 31.22 -8.91 -7.39
N LEU A 14 30.37 -9.38 -8.31
CA LEU A 14 28.97 -8.96 -8.45
C LEU A 14 28.07 -9.58 -7.36
N ASP A 15 28.64 -9.95 -6.20
CA ASP A 15 28.00 -10.80 -5.19
C ASP A 15 28.06 -10.25 -3.76
N MET A 16 28.21 -8.94 -3.56
CA MET A 16 28.14 -8.35 -2.23
C MET A 16 27.11 -7.24 -2.21
N MET A 17 25.88 -7.57 -1.77
CA MET A 17 25.06 -6.77 -0.85
C MET A 17 23.61 -7.27 -0.77
N PRO A 18 23.32 -8.35 0.00
CA PRO A 18 21.96 -8.53 0.53
C PRO A 18 21.65 -7.51 1.64
N ALA A 19 22.67 -6.96 2.30
CA ALA A 19 22.54 -6.06 3.45
C ALA A 19 22.20 -4.60 3.10
N LYS A 20 22.50 -4.13 1.87
CA LYS A 20 22.32 -2.72 1.50
C LYS A 20 20.87 -2.36 1.18
N LYS A 21 20.00 -3.35 0.93
CA LYS A 21 18.56 -3.11 0.71
C LYS A 21 17.83 -2.78 2.03
N GLU A 22 18.26 -3.41 3.13
CA GLU A 22 17.74 -3.14 4.48
C GLU A 22 18.25 -1.81 5.05
N GLU A 23 19.52 -1.46 4.78
CA GLU A 23 20.12 -0.18 5.22
C GLU A 23 19.52 1.04 4.51
N LEU A 24 19.01 0.87 3.28
CA LEU A 24 18.32 1.92 2.52
C LEU A 24 16.92 2.25 3.06
N MET A 25 16.37 1.46 3.99
CA MET A 25 15.21 1.88 4.78
C MET A 25 15.69 2.74 5.96
N SER A 26 16.10 3.96 5.62
CA SER A 26 16.62 4.97 6.55
C SER A 26 15.69 5.19 7.75
N ASN A 27 16.22 5.69 8.87
CA ASN A 27 15.40 6.09 10.03
C ASN A 27 14.32 7.12 9.68
N ALA A 28 14.50 7.88 8.59
CA ALA A 28 13.47 8.72 8.02
C ALA A 28 12.33 7.88 7.43
N MET A 29 12.65 6.87 6.61
CA MET A 29 11.67 5.94 6.05
C MET A 29 10.89 5.20 7.15
N LYS A 30 11.58 4.74 8.21
CA LYS A 30 10.95 4.09 9.38
C LYS A 30 10.01 5.04 10.12
N ARG A 31 10.46 6.27 10.43
CA ARG A 31 9.60 7.29 11.05
C ARG A 31 8.39 7.65 10.18
N THR A 32 8.55 7.70 8.86
CA THR A 32 7.44 7.96 7.94
C THR A 32 6.44 6.81 7.94
N THR A 33 6.90 5.56 7.89
CA THR A 33 5.98 4.40 7.98
C THR A 33 5.30 4.34 9.34
N GLU A 34 6.04 4.50 10.44
CA GLU A 34 5.48 4.56 11.79
C GLU A 34 4.45 5.70 11.93
N TRP A 35 4.71 6.89 11.38
CA TRP A 35 3.76 8.01 11.39
C TRP A 35 2.50 7.71 10.57
N ILE A 36 2.65 7.08 9.38
CA ILE A 36 1.52 6.65 8.54
C ILE A 36 0.66 5.60 9.27
N PHE A 37 1.28 4.63 9.94
CA PHE A 37 0.58 3.55 10.66
C PHE A 37 0.06 3.95 12.05
N SER A 38 0.65 4.98 12.68
CA SER A 38 0.21 5.48 13.99
C SER A 38 -1.09 6.30 13.92
N GLN A 39 -1.48 6.73 12.72
CA GLN A 39 -2.84 7.20 12.52
C GLN A 39 -3.74 5.97 12.63
N LYS A 40 -4.46 5.84 13.75
CA LYS A 40 -5.58 4.92 13.88
C LYS A 40 -6.70 5.45 12.96
N ILE A 41 -6.55 5.24 11.65
CA ILE A 41 -7.40 5.85 10.64
C ILE A 41 -8.81 5.30 10.86
N SER A 42 -9.76 6.17 11.19
CA SER A 42 -11.17 5.79 11.22
C SER A 42 -11.63 5.53 9.78
N SER A 43 -12.35 4.44 9.53
CA SER A 43 -13.04 4.25 8.25
C SER A 43 -13.99 5.41 8.01
N ASP A 44 -13.87 6.05 6.84
CA ASP A 44 -14.64 7.22 6.43
C ASP A 44 -15.68 6.86 5.34
N VAL A 45 -15.74 5.58 4.94
CA VAL A 45 -16.77 5.06 4.03
C VAL A 45 -17.10 3.59 4.30
N THR A 46 -18.37 3.23 4.14
CA THR A 46 -18.87 1.86 4.17
C THR A 46 -19.38 1.47 2.79
N ILE A 47 -18.92 0.33 2.25
CA ILE A 47 -19.37 -0.20 0.97
C ILE A 47 -20.18 -1.46 1.21
N HIS A 48 -21.42 -1.49 0.72
CA HIS A 48 -22.31 -2.63 0.78
C HIS A 48 -22.27 -3.39 -0.54
N VAL A 49 -21.78 -4.64 -0.53
CA VAL A 49 -21.76 -5.54 -1.68
C VAL A 49 -22.63 -6.74 -1.36
N GLN A 50 -23.75 -6.89 -2.08
CA GLN A 50 -24.64 -8.06 -1.97
C GLN A 50 -24.97 -8.50 -0.53
N GLY A 51 -25.14 -7.55 0.40
CA GLY A 51 -25.48 -7.81 1.80
C GLY A 51 -24.28 -7.85 2.77
N VAL A 52 -23.05 -7.80 2.26
CA VAL A 52 -21.83 -7.69 3.07
C VAL A 52 -21.38 -6.23 3.13
N SER A 53 -20.95 -5.78 4.30
CA SER A 53 -20.50 -4.40 4.54
C SER A 53 -18.99 -4.35 4.73
N PHE A 54 -18.32 -3.45 4.01
CA PHE A 54 -16.89 -3.23 4.06
C PHE A 54 -16.59 -1.81 4.54
N SER A 55 -16.00 -1.67 5.72
CA SER A 55 -15.52 -0.38 6.22
C SER A 55 -14.13 -0.12 5.67
N LEU A 56 -13.98 0.94 4.87
CA LEU A 56 -12.77 1.24 4.11
C LEU A 56 -12.39 2.72 4.26
N HIS A 57 -11.24 3.08 3.69
CA HIS A 57 -10.76 4.46 3.63
C HIS A 57 -10.98 5.07 2.23
N LYS A 58 -11.59 6.25 2.18
CA LYS A 58 -11.97 7.00 0.99
C LYS A 58 -10.74 7.39 0.20
N PHE A 59 -9.68 7.81 0.87
CA PHE A 59 -8.47 8.28 0.19
C PHE A 59 -7.78 7.18 -0.66
N PRO A 60 -7.49 5.97 -0.14
CA PRO A 60 -7.03 4.84 -0.97
C PRO A 60 -8.00 4.43 -2.07
N LEU A 61 -9.31 4.41 -1.81
CA LEU A 61 -10.30 3.97 -2.79
C LEU A 61 -10.49 4.96 -3.94
N VAL A 62 -10.60 6.26 -3.63
CA VAL A 62 -10.85 7.33 -4.59
C VAL A 62 -9.63 7.57 -5.49
N SER A 63 -8.42 7.31 -5.00
CA SER A 63 -7.19 7.47 -5.79
C SER A 63 -6.99 6.33 -6.79
N LYS A 64 -7.35 5.09 -6.43
CA LYS A 64 -7.11 3.90 -7.26
C LYS A 64 -8.32 3.41 -8.05
N CYS A 65 -9.55 3.84 -7.72
CA CYS A 65 -10.78 3.38 -8.38
C CYS A 65 -11.72 4.52 -8.78
N GLY A 66 -11.79 4.81 -10.08
CA GLY A 66 -12.66 5.85 -10.64
C GLY A 66 -14.16 5.56 -10.46
N TYR A 67 -14.56 4.29 -10.43
CA TYR A 67 -15.94 3.89 -10.18
C TYR A 67 -16.37 4.23 -8.74
N LEU A 68 -15.56 3.82 -7.76
CA LEU A 68 -15.80 4.14 -6.35
C LEU A 68 -15.73 5.65 -6.11
N LYS A 69 -14.80 6.36 -6.74
CA LYS A 69 -14.73 7.83 -6.71
C LYS A 69 -16.07 8.46 -7.09
N LYS A 70 -16.65 8.06 -8.24
CA LYS A 70 -17.94 8.60 -8.69
C LYS A 70 -19.07 8.27 -7.71
N LEU A 71 -19.15 7.02 -7.23
CA LEU A 71 -20.19 6.62 -6.31
C LEU A 71 -20.12 7.36 -4.96
N ILE A 72 -18.93 7.51 -4.41
CA ILE A 72 -18.71 8.20 -3.13
C ILE A 72 -19.03 9.69 -3.27
N LEU A 73 -18.59 10.34 -4.35
CA LEU A 73 -18.88 11.76 -4.61
C LEU A 73 -20.36 12.03 -4.87
N ASN A 74 -21.09 11.07 -5.43
CA ASN A 74 -22.52 11.16 -5.67
C ASN A 74 -23.36 10.76 -4.45
N SER A 75 -22.75 10.16 -3.41
CA SER A 75 -23.43 9.85 -2.16
C SER A 75 -23.60 11.12 -1.33
N LYS A 76 -24.70 11.22 -0.58
CA LYS A 76 -24.86 12.32 0.37
C LYS A 76 -23.79 12.20 1.44
N GLU A 77 -23.14 13.32 1.74
CA GLU A 77 -22.01 13.36 2.67
C GLU A 77 -22.38 12.82 4.07
N ALA A 78 -23.65 12.89 4.45
CA ALA A 78 -24.16 12.33 5.71
C ALA A 78 -24.23 10.80 5.77
N ASP A 79 -24.34 10.11 4.63
CA ASP A 79 -24.60 8.68 4.63
C ASP A 79 -23.32 7.84 4.75
N HIS A 80 -22.16 8.38 4.35
CA HIS A 80 -20.86 7.68 4.32
C HIS A 80 -20.93 6.23 3.80
N ALA A 81 -21.95 5.90 3.00
CA ALA A 81 -22.31 4.54 2.66
C ALA A 81 -22.72 4.44 1.19
N VAL A 82 -22.22 3.41 0.52
CA VAL A 82 -22.43 3.19 -0.91
C VAL A 82 -22.79 1.74 -1.15
N LYS A 83 -23.78 1.47 -2.02
CA LYS A 83 -24.20 0.12 -2.38
C LYS A 83 -23.76 -0.26 -3.79
N ILE A 84 -23.20 -1.46 -3.95
CA ILE A 84 -22.78 -2.04 -5.23
C ILE A 84 -23.42 -3.42 -5.37
N ASN A 85 -24.29 -3.58 -6.37
CA ASN A 85 -25.06 -4.82 -6.54
C ASN A 85 -24.36 -5.84 -7.45
N ASN A 86 -23.54 -5.40 -8.40
CA ASN A 86 -22.95 -6.25 -9.43
C ASN A 86 -21.41 -6.24 -9.35
N VAL A 87 -20.86 -7.02 -8.43
CA VAL A 87 -19.40 -7.20 -8.32
C VAL A 87 -19.03 -8.59 -8.88
N PRO A 88 -18.11 -8.66 -9.87
CA PRO A 88 -17.56 -9.93 -10.34
C PRO A 88 -16.86 -10.67 -9.19
N GLY A 89 -17.18 -11.96 -9.00
CA GLY A 89 -16.67 -12.72 -7.86
C GLY A 89 -17.34 -12.39 -6.52
N GLY A 90 -18.43 -11.61 -6.52
CA GLY A 90 -19.23 -11.32 -5.34
C GLY A 90 -18.47 -10.52 -4.26
N PRO A 91 -18.96 -10.59 -3.00
CA PRO A 91 -18.31 -9.92 -1.87
C PRO A 91 -16.87 -10.37 -1.64
N GLU A 92 -16.57 -11.65 -1.87
CA GLU A 92 -15.22 -12.22 -1.72
C GLU A 92 -14.24 -11.62 -2.72
N GLY A 93 -14.65 -11.50 -3.99
CA GLY A 93 -13.87 -10.82 -5.02
C GLY A 93 -13.62 -9.35 -4.69
N PHE A 94 -14.62 -8.67 -4.13
CA PHE A 94 -14.47 -7.30 -3.65
C PHE A 94 -13.45 -7.19 -2.50
N GLU A 95 -13.52 -8.08 -1.52
CA GLU A 95 -12.63 -8.10 -0.36
C GLU A 95 -11.16 -8.24 -0.78
N LEU A 96 -10.89 -9.17 -1.71
CA LEU A 96 -9.55 -9.38 -2.25
C LEU A 96 -9.02 -8.13 -2.96
N ALA A 97 -9.85 -7.49 -3.79
CA ALA A 97 -9.49 -6.24 -4.46
C ALA A 97 -9.23 -5.09 -3.48
N ALA A 98 -10.06 -4.97 -2.43
CA ALA A 98 -9.91 -3.94 -1.40
C ALA A 98 -8.65 -4.15 -0.55
N LYS A 99 -8.33 -5.40 -0.18
CA LYS A 99 -7.08 -5.73 0.54
C LYS A 99 -5.84 -5.40 -0.27
N PHE A 100 -5.85 -5.69 -1.57
CA PHE A 100 -4.73 -5.38 -2.45
C PHE A 100 -4.47 -3.87 -2.58
N GLN A 101 -5.52 -3.03 -2.53
CA GLN A 101 -5.37 -1.58 -2.65
C GLN A 101 -4.64 -0.90 -1.49
N ILE A 102 -4.62 -1.52 -0.30
CA ILE A 102 -4.02 -0.97 0.92
C ILE A 102 -2.53 -1.38 1.11
N TRP A 103 -2.05 -2.41 0.40
CA TRP A 103 -0.75 -3.03 0.65
C TRP A 103 0.34 -2.78 -0.43
N TRP A 104 0.07 -1.98 -1.46
CA TRP A 104 1.05 -1.55 -2.48
C TRP A 104 1.21 -0.04 -2.55
#